data_AF-A0AA41L5I0-F1
#
_entry.id   AF-A0AA41L5I0-F1
#
_cell.length_a   1.000
_cell.length_b   1.000
_cell.length_c   1.000
_cell.angle_alpha   90.00
_cell.angle_beta   90.00
_cell.angle_gamma   90.00
#
_symmetry.space_group_name_H-M   'P 1'
#
loop_
_entity.id
_entity.type
_entity.pdbx_description
1 polymer ?
#
loop_
_entity_poly.entity_id
_entity_poly.type
_entity_poly.pdbx_seq_one_letter_code
_entity_poly.pdbx_strand_id
1 'polypeptide(L)'
;MKKLVLTVALSGAFVSFNAHAWGNDGHRAVGAIADQLIQGSNAEQRVKALLLPGESLEKVAIWADCVKGTYCGPQNEEMLAYVAANPRHAEYHYTDVPFQNQHYHDHDAGTANNDIVQTLKQCIATLQGKGDKVSNPHGFTPRQALLILTHLAGDVVQPLHVGAAFVDRNGAFVVPQTQAQVDAVNMFDARGGNDLLLDDVKLSAVSARLIPAAPAAPPSAPQTTRPFHSYWDTTVVSYVFRRVAARSPQEFAQLAIAGKPAVISYDGDPIAWPYAWADQSLAVAKLAHSGVSAGAVGQQTGKNGEVFNVWALTVPDDYPVPSSAAAKTQLIQGGYNLAAVLKAIWP
;
A
#
# COMPACT_ATOMS: atom_id res chain seq x y z
N MET A 1 -31.25 24.19 46.05
CA MET A 1 -30.03 24.44 45.24
C MET A 1 -29.66 23.13 44.55
N LYS A 2 -30.07 22.92 43.30
CA LYS A 2 -29.71 21.74 42.50
C LYS A 2 -28.41 22.05 41.76
N LYS A 3 -27.33 21.32 42.06
CA LYS A 3 -26.06 21.44 41.33
C LYS A 3 -26.17 20.65 40.03
N LEU A 4 -26.19 21.37 38.90
CA LEU A 4 -26.03 20.78 37.57
C LEU A 4 -24.55 20.40 37.41
N VAL A 5 -24.26 19.11 37.24
CA VAL A 5 -22.93 18.64 36.83
C VAL A 5 -22.89 18.74 35.31
N LEU A 6 -22.06 19.65 34.79
CA LEU A 6 -21.81 19.84 33.38
C LEU A 6 -20.76 18.82 32.94
N THR A 7 -21.18 17.71 32.34
CA THR A 7 -20.26 16.76 31.70
C THR A 7 -19.81 17.37 30.38
N VAL A 8 -18.58 17.88 30.34
CA VAL A 8 -17.93 18.28 29.09
C VAL A 8 -17.53 17.00 28.36
N ALA A 9 -18.33 16.60 27.38
CA ALA A 9 -17.92 15.58 26.41
C ALA A 9 -16.85 16.21 25.50
N LEU A 10 -15.59 15.76 25.65
CA LEU A 10 -14.54 16.05 24.68
C LEU A 10 -14.86 15.28 23.39
N SER A 11 -15.55 15.94 22.47
CA SER A 11 -15.71 15.47 21.10
C SER A 11 -14.36 15.63 20.38
N GLY A 12 -13.49 14.64 20.47
CA GLY A 12 -12.33 14.53 19.59
C GLY A 12 -12.83 14.40 18.15
N ALA A 13 -12.50 15.37 17.30
CA ALA A 13 -12.77 15.26 15.87
C ALA A 13 -11.88 14.15 15.29
N PHE A 14 -12.47 12.98 15.05
CA PHE A 14 -11.81 11.89 14.35
C PHE A 14 -11.77 12.21 12.86
N VAL A 15 -10.59 12.57 12.36
CA VAL A 15 -10.30 12.54 10.93
C VAL A 15 -10.00 11.09 10.58
N SER A 16 -10.86 10.47 9.77
CA SER A 16 -10.55 9.14 9.24
C SER A 16 -9.44 9.23 8.22
N PHE A 17 -8.37 8.50 8.49
CA PHE A 17 -7.44 8.08 7.47
C PHE A 17 -8.04 6.90 6.75
N ASN A 18 -8.32 7.07 5.46
CA ASN A 18 -8.36 5.91 4.60
C ASN A 18 -6.90 5.45 4.49
N ALA A 19 -6.66 4.18 4.83
CA ALA A 19 -5.43 3.49 4.51
C ALA A 19 -5.35 3.37 2.98
N HIS A 20 -4.67 4.34 2.37
CA HIS A 20 -4.29 4.30 0.97
C HIS A 20 -2.97 3.56 0.92
N ALA A 21 -2.85 2.49 0.13
CA ALA A 21 -1.53 2.02 -0.28
C ALA A 21 -0.68 3.20 -0.79
N TRP A 22 0.65 3.12 -0.70
CA TRP A 22 1.59 4.19 -1.11
C TRP A 22 0.89 5.50 -1.51
N GLY A 23 0.47 6.30 -0.53
CA GLY A 23 -0.53 7.35 -0.77
C GLY A 23 -0.16 8.21 -1.97
N ASN A 24 -1.15 8.64 -2.76
CA ASN A 24 -1.08 9.32 -4.07
C ASN A 24 0.30 9.49 -4.73
N ASP A 25 1.21 10.26 -4.14
CA ASP A 25 2.56 10.49 -4.69
C ASP A 25 3.39 9.21 -4.86
N GLY A 26 3.25 8.21 -3.97
CA GLY A 26 3.96 6.95 -4.10
C GLY A 26 3.47 6.12 -5.29
N HIS A 27 2.15 5.98 -5.45
CA HIS A 27 1.54 5.40 -6.66
C HIS A 27 1.97 6.11 -7.94
N ARG A 28 1.86 7.44 -7.94
CA ARG A 28 2.25 8.25 -9.09
C ARG A 28 3.73 8.08 -9.39
N ALA A 29 4.60 7.94 -8.40
CA ALA A 29 6.03 7.71 -8.61
C ALA A 29 6.30 6.37 -9.31
N VAL A 30 5.64 5.30 -8.86
CA VAL A 30 5.69 3.97 -9.52
C VAL A 30 5.23 4.06 -10.98
N GLY A 31 4.07 4.68 -11.21
CA GLY A 31 3.52 4.88 -12.56
C GLY A 31 4.42 5.76 -13.44
N ALA A 32 5.00 6.84 -12.91
CA ALA A 32 5.89 7.74 -13.64
C ALA A 32 7.22 7.08 -14.04
N ILE A 33 7.76 6.18 -13.20
CA ILE A 33 8.93 5.36 -13.55
C ILE A 33 8.56 4.45 -14.72
N ALA A 34 7.42 3.76 -14.65
CA ALA A 34 6.99 2.86 -15.71
C ALA A 34 6.73 3.59 -17.03
N ASP A 35 6.04 4.73 -17.01
CA ASP A 35 5.80 5.61 -18.18
C ASP A 35 7.10 5.92 -18.93
N GLN A 36 8.17 6.24 -18.20
CA GLN A 36 9.48 6.55 -18.80
C GLN A 36 10.21 5.30 -19.30
N LEU A 37 10.15 4.20 -18.56
CA LEU A 37 10.87 2.96 -18.91
C LEU A 37 10.29 2.23 -20.12
N ILE A 38 8.99 2.40 -20.43
CA ILE A 38 8.37 1.75 -21.59
C ILE A 38 8.51 2.54 -22.90
N GLN A 39 9.01 3.77 -22.87
CA GLN A 39 9.12 4.61 -24.07
C GLN A 39 9.85 3.91 -25.22
N GLY A 40 9.29 3.99 -26.43
CA GLY A 40 9.80 3.36 -27.64
C GLY A 40 9.51 1.86 -27.78
N SER A 41 8.81 1.24 -26.82
CA SER A 41 8.46 -0.19 -26.88
C SER A 41 7.05 -0.45 -27.41
N ASN A 42 6.76 -1.70 -27.77
CA ASN A 42 5.40 -2.12 -28.11
C ASN A 42 4.44 -1.96 -26.91
N ALA A 43 4.95 -2.14 -25.68
CA ALA A 43 4.18 -1.89 -24.47
C ALA A 43 3.67 -0.44 -24.38
N GLU A 44 4.47 0.56 -24.75
CA GLU A 44 4.02 1.96 -24.78
C GLU A 44 2.80 2.14 -25.70
N GLN A 45 2.84 1.55 -26.89
CA GLN A 45 1.74 1.65 -27.86
C GLN A 45 0.46 1.00 -27.33
N ARG A 46 0.58 -0.16 -26.68
CA ARG A 46 -0.55 -0.89 -26.09
C ARG A 46 -1.13 -0.19 -24.88
N VAL A 47 -0.29 0.35 -24.00
CA VAL A 47 -0.72 1.21 -22.89
C VAL A 47 -1.48 2.42 -23.41
N LYS A 48 -0.92 3.16 -24.38
CA LYS A 48 -1.58 4.33 -24.98
C LYS A 48 -2.93 4.02 -25.61
N ALA A 49 -3.10 2.82 -26.18
CA ALA A 49 -4.36 2.39 -26.77
C ALA A 49 -5.46 2.10 -25.72
N LEU A 50 -5.09 1.82 -24.46
CA LEU A 50 -6.01 1.53 -23.36
C LEU A 50 -6.31 2.76 -22.50
N LEU A 51 -5.47 3.79 -22.55
CA LEU A 51 -5.61 5.04 -21.81
C LEU A 51 -6.53 6.04 -22.53
N LEU A 52 -7.28 6.82 -21.76
CA LEU A 52 -8.08 7.93 -22.27
C LEU A 52 -7.20 9.16 -22.55
N PRO A 53 -7.67 10.11 -23.39
CA PRO A 53 -6.95 11.35 -23.63
C PRO A 53 -6.58 12.07 -22.32
N GLY A 54 -5.29 12.37 -22.15
CA GLY A 54 -4.76 13.06 -20.97
C GLY A 54 -4.39 12.15 -19.81
N GLU A 55 -4.63 10.85 -19.89
CA GLU A 55 -4.13 9.87 -18.92
C GLU A 55 -2.67 9.45 -19.21
N SER A 56 -2.02 8.93 -18.17
CA SER A 56 -0.70 8.31 -18.18
C SER A 56 -0.66 7.26 -17.06
N LEU A 57 0.32 6.35 -17.04
CA LEU A 57 0.44 5.38 -15.94
C LEU A 57 0.57 6.09 -14.59
N GLU A 58 1.34 7.17 -14.52
CA GLU A 58 1.39 8.02 -13.34
C GLU A 58 0.00 8.45 -12.85
N LYS A 59 -0.84 8.99 -13.74
CA LYS A 59 -2.15 9.54 -13.33
C LYS A 59 -3.13 8.46 -12.92
N VAL A 60 -3.15 7.33 -13.63
CA VAL A 60 -4.09 6.24 -13.35
C VAL A 60 -3.63 5.34 -12.22
N ALA A 61 -2.39 5.48 -11.75
CA ALA A 61 -1.87 4.72 -10.62
C ALA A 61 -2.66 4.91 -9.32
N ILE A 62 -3.49 5.95 -9.19
CA ILE A 62 -4.38 6.15 -8.02
C ILE A 62 -5.81 5.64 -8.24
N TRP A 63 -6.15 5.15 -9.44
CA TRP A 63 -7.52 4.86 -9.84
C TRP A 63 -8.20 3.80 -8.95
N ALA A 64 -7.50 2.71 -8.64
CA ALA A 64 -8.06 1.61 -7.85
C ALA A 64 -8.35 2.04 -6.39
N ASP A 65 -7.61 3.01 -5.88
CA ASP A 65 -7.94 3.67 -4.64
C ASP A 65 -9.16 4.57 -4.82
N CYS A 66 -9.15 5.45 -5.83
CA CYS A 66 -10.24 6.40 -6.06
C CYS A 66 -11.62 5.76 -6.16
N VAL A 67 -11.73 4.51 -6.62
CA VAL A 67 -13.00 3.78 -6.68
C VAL A 67 -13.52 3.31 -5.31
N LYS A 68 -12.72 3.34 -4.23
CA LYS A 68 -13.14 3.03 -2.83
C LYS A 68 -14.06 4.09 -2.22
N GLY A 69 -14.16 5.27 -2.83
CA GLY A 69 -15.04 6.32 -2.33
C GLY A 69 -15.07 7.55 -3.23
N THR A 70 -15.36 8.72 -2.65
CA THR A 70 -15.49 9.99 -3.39
C THR A 70 -14.38 11.00 -3.08
N TYR A 71 -13.32 10.58 -2.40
CA TYR A 71 -12.23 11.45 -1.97
C TYR A 71 -11.34 11.93 -3.12
N CYS A 72 -11.33 11.24 -4.26
CA CYS A 72 -10.73 11.72 -5.50
C CYS A 72 -11.68 12.62 -6.33
N GLY A 73 -12.90 12.86 -5.84
CA GLY A 73 -13.98 13.49 -6.59
C GLY A 73 -15.15 12.53 -6.86
N PRO A 74 -16.19 13.01 -7.56
CA PRO A 74 -17.32 12.17 -7.94
C PRO A 74 -16.88 11.03 -8.86
N GLN A 75 -17.42 9.84 -8.62
CA GLN A 75 -17.16 8.67 -9.46
C GLN A 75 -17.87 8.83 -10.81
N ASN A 76 -17.16 8.50 -11.89
CA ASN A 76 -17.73 8.46 -13.24
C ASN A 76 -18.47 7.12 -13.50
N GLU A 77 -19.08 6.98 -14.67
CA GLU A 77 -19.85 5.79 -15.03
C GLU A 77 -19.01 4.50 -15.04
N GLU A 78 -17.75 4.56 -15.51
CA GLU A 78 -16.82 3.41 -15.48
C GLU A 78 -16.52 2.97 -14.05
N MET A 79 -16.27 3.92 -13.15
CA MET A 79 -16.02 3.65 -11.74
C MET A 79 -17.25 3.05 -11.05
N LEU A 80 -18.44 3.61 -11.28
CA LEU A 80 -19.69 3.09 -10.70
C LEU A 80 -20.00 1.67 -11.18
N ALA A 81 -19.82 1.40 -12.48
CA ALA A 81 -20.00 0.07 -13.03
C ALA A 81 -18.98 -0.94 -12.45
N TYR A 82 -17.72 -0.53 -12.31
CA TYR A 82 -16.68 -1.34 -11.68
C TYR A 82 -17.03 -1.68 -10.22
N VAL A 83 -17.38 -0.69 -9.41
CA VAL A 83 -17.72 -0.88 -7.99
C VAL A 83 -18.94 -1.79 -7.84
N ALA A 84 -19.97 -1.59 -8.65
CA ALA A 84 -21.16 -2.44 -8.64
C ALA A 84 -20.86 -3.91 -8.99
N ALA A 85 -19.96 -4.14 -9.95
CA ALA A 85 -19.54 -5.49 -10.34
C ALA A 85 -18.56 -6.13 -9.33
N ASN A 86 -17.81 -5.32 -8.58
CA ASN A 86 -16.70 -5.75 -7.73
C ASN A 86 -16.84 -5.23 -6.30
N PRO A 87 -17.88 -5.64 -5.53
CA PRO A 87 -18.15 -5.07 -4.21
C PRO A 87 -17.04 -5.31 -3.17
N ARG A 88 -16.15 -6.29 -3.41
CA ARG A 88 -15.00 -6.61 -2.54
C ARG A 88 -13.70 -5.94 -2.99
N HIS A 89 -13.76 -4.95 -3.88
CA HIS A 89 -12.56 -4.37 -4.48
C HIS A 89 -11.60 -3.69 -3.50
N ALA A 90 -12.05 -3.35 -2.30
CA ALA A 90 -11.17 -2.87 -1.24
C ALA A 90 -10.13 -3.92 -0.79
N GLU A 91 -10.46 -5.20 -0.90
CA GLU A 91 -9.61 -6.33 -0.47
C GLU A 91 -8.54 -6.70 -1.50
N TYR A 92 -8.63 -6.19 -2.73
CA TYR A 92 -7.70 -6.52 -3.82
C TYR A 92 -6.30 -5.91 -3.64
N HIS A 93 -6.14 -5.06 -2.63
CA HIS A 93 -4.99 -4.18 -2.44
C HIS A 93 -3.92 -4.77 -1.52
N TYR A 94 -4.19 -5.86 -0.84
CA TYR A 94 -3.28 -6.39 0.16
C TYR A 94 -3.45 -7.90 0.36
N THR A 95 -2.54 -8.47 1.14
CA THR A 95 -2.63 -9.75 1.83
C THR A 95 -1.98 -9.56 3.21
N ASP A 96 -2.47 -10.27 4.23
CA ASP A 96 -1.96 -10.17 5.59
C ASP A 96 -1.05 -11.36 5.95
N VAL A 97 -0.13 -11.73 5.05
CA VAL A 97 0.82 -12.82 5.33
C VAL A 97 1.68 -12.43 6.55
N PRO A 98 1.90 -13.31 7.54
CA PRO A 98 2.75 -13.01 8.67
C PRO A 98 4.12 -12.52 8.22
N PHE A 99 4.53 -11.31 8.64
CA PHE A 99 5.77 -10.69 8.13
C PHE A 99 7.02 -11.54 8.41
N GLN A 100 6.96 -12.46 9.38
CA GLN A 100 8.03 -13.41 9.70
C GLN A 100 8.24 -14.47 8.60
N ASN A 101 7.20 -14.78 7.81
CA ASN A 101 7.27 -15.77 6.74
C ASN A 101 8.23 -15.33 5.63
N GLN A 102 8.84 -16.31 4.96
CA GLN A 102 9.75 -16.04 3.83
C GLN A 102 9.02 -15.96 2.49
N HIS A 103 7.90 -16.69 2.38
CA HIS A 103 7.19 -16.87 1.12
C HIS A 103 5.70 -16.62 1.28
N TYR A 104 5.10 -16.10 0.22
CA TYR A 104 3.66 -16.15 0.01
C TYR A 104 3.28 -17.51 -0.59
N HIS A 105 2.24 -18.13 -0.04
CA HIS A 105 1.62 -19.33 -0.60
C HIS A 105 0.10 -19.21 -0.60
N ASP A 106 -0.52 -19.63 -1.70
CA ASP A 106 -1.98 -19.67 -1.80
C ASP A 106 -2.57 -20.49 -0.63
N HIS A 107 -3.60 -19.95 0.02
CA HIS A 107 -4.34 -20.59 1.12
C HIS A 107 -3.63 -20.70 2.47
N ASP A 108 -2.43 -20.13 2.61
CA ASP A 108 -1.80 -19.94 3.91
C ASP A 108 -2.53 -18.87 4.73
N ALA A 109 -2.29 -18.83 6.04
CA ALA A 109 -2.86 -17.84 6.93
C ALA A 109 -2.55 -16.40 6.44
N GLY A 110 -3.56 -15.54 6.41
CA GLY A 110 -3.44 -14.16 5.92
C GLY A 110 -3.60 -13.99 4.41
N THR A 111 -3.76 -15.07 3.65
CA THR A 111 -4.02 -15.02 2.19
C THR A 111 -5.51 -15.13 1.87
N ALA A 112 -5.92 -14.64 0.71
CA ALA A 112 -7.28 -14.73 0.24
C ALA A 112 -7.34 -14.99 -1.28
N ASN A 113 -8.41 -15.63 -1.74
CA ASN A 113 -8.59 -15.95 -3.17
C ASN A 113 -8.70 -14.71 -4.08
N ASN A 114 -8.87 -13.54 -3.48
CA ASN A 114 -8.97 -12.24 -4.14
C ASN A 114 -7.94 -11.24 -3.59
N ASP A 115 -6.89 -11.70 -2.92
CA ASP A 115 -5.83 -10.83 -2.42
C ASP A 115 -5.02 -10.19 -3.57
N ILE A 116 -4.06 -9.35 -3.20
CA ILE A 116 -3.22 -8.62 -4.16
C ILE A 116 -2.49 -9.53 -5.15
N VAL A 117 -1.98 -10.69 -4.72
CA VAL A 117 -1.24 -11.60 -5.60
C VAL A 117 -2.19 -12.19 -6.63
N GLN A 118 -3.37 -12.65 -6.20
CA GLN A 118 -4.37 -13.21 -7.11
C GLN A 118 -4.93 -12.14 -8.07
N THR A 119 -5.15 -10.92 -7.59
CA THR A 119 -5.67 -9.83 -8.43
C THR A 119 -4.64 -9.36 -9.46
N LEU A 120 -3.35 -9.30 -9.10
CA LEU A 120 -2.26 -9.03 -10.05
C LEU A 120 -2.18 -10.10 -11.15
N LYS A 121 -2.24 -11.38 -10.77
CA LYS A 121 -2.27 -12.51 -11.73
C LYS A 121 -3.41 -12.38 -12.72
N GLN A 122 -4.60 -12.03 -12.23
CA GLN A 122 -5.78 -11.82 -13.05
C GLN A 122 -5.62 -10.64 -14.02
N CYS A 123 -5.07 -9.51 -13.56
CA CYS A 123 -4.82 -8.36 -14.43
C CYS A 123 -3.83 -8.71 -15.55
N ILE A 124 -2.75 -9.42 -15.22
CA ILE A 124 -1.75 -9.89 -16.18
C ILE A 124 -2.39 -10.83 -17.20
N ALA A 125 -3.15 -11.85 -16.76
CA ALA A 125 -3.83 -12.78 -17.65
C ALA A 125 -4.83 -12.07 -18.60
N THR A 126 -5.57 -11.08 -18.08
CA THR A 126 -6.50 -10.27 -18.87
C THR A 126 -5.77 -9.47 -19.95
N LEU A 127 -4.65 -8.82 -19.61
CA LEU A 127 -3.85 -8.03 -20.55
C LEU A 127 -3.09 -8.88 -21.58
N GLN A 128 -2.76 -10.13 -21.25
CA GLN A 128 -2.25 -11.12 -22.20
C GLN A 128 -3.33 -11.62 -23.17
N GLY A 129 -4.59 -11.23 -23.01
CA GLY A 129 -5.72 -11.77 -23.78
C GLY A 129 -6.09 -13.21 -23.42
N LYS A 130 -5.61 -13.69 -22.26
CA LYS A 130 -5.88 -15.04 -21.72
C LYS A 130 -7.01 -15.05 -20.67
N GLY A 131 -7.66 -13.91 -20.43
CA GLY A 131 -8.73 -13.78 -19.44
C GLY A 131 -9.98 -14.60 -19.80
N ASP A 132 -10.41 -15.45 -18.89
CA ASP A 132 -11.64 -16.25 -18.97
C ASP A 132 -12.37 -16.27 -17.61
N LYS A 133 -13.39 -17.12 -17.45
CA LYS A 133 -14.15 -17.20 -16.19
C LYS A 133 -13.32 -17.67 -14.99
N VAL A 134 -12.16 -18.29 -15.22
CA VAL A 134 -11.28 -18.82 -14.17
C VAL A 134 -10.15 -17.84 -13.85
N SER A 135 -9.52 -17.28 -14.87
CA SER A 135 -8.39 -16.36 -14.77
C SER A 135 -8.79 -14.89 -14.67
N ASN A 136 -10.03 -14.54 -15.02
CA ASN A 136 -10.63 -13.22 -14.87
C ASN A 136 -12.04 -13.31 -14.23
N PRO A 137 -12.16 -13.89 -13.01
CA PRO A 137 -13.45 -14.11 -12.36
C PRO A 137 -14.20 -12.80 -12.04
N HIS A 138 -13.47 -11.70 -11.90
CA HIS A 138 -14.02 -10.35 -11.66
C HIS A 138 -14.45 -9.62 -12.95
N GLY A 139 -14.19 -10.19 -14.13
CA GLY A 139 -14.63 -9.62 -15.40
C GLY A 139 -13.99 -8.28 -15.74
N PHE A 140 -12.73 -8.05 -15.34
CA PHE A 140 -12.01 -6.82 -15.67
C PHE A 140 -11.89 -6.67 -17.18
N THR A 141 -12.19 -5.47 -17.70
CA THR A 141 -11.84 -5.12 -19.07
C THR A 141 -10.31 -4.96 -19.20
N PRO A 142 -9.73 -5.03 -20.41
CA PRO A 142 -8.30 -4.76 -20.60
C PRO A 142 -7.87 -3.39 -20.05
N ARG A 143 -8.73 -2.37 -20.16
CA ARG A 143 -8.48 -1.06 -19.56
C ARG A 143 -8.45 -1.14 -18.03
N GLN A 144 -9.49 -1.67 -17.39
CA GLN A 144 -9.54 -1.82 -15.93
C GLN A 144 -8.35 -2.63 -15.41
N ALA A 145 -8.00 -3.73 -16.09
CA ALA A 145 -6.83 -4.53 -15.77
C ALA A 145 -5.52 -3.73 -15.83
N LEU A 146 -5.37 -2.80 -16.78
CA LEU A 146 -4.22 -1.89 -16.82
C LEU A 146 -4.21 -0.92 -15.62
N LEU A 147 -5.35 -0.29 -15.30
CA LEU A 147 -5.43 0.67 -14.20
C LEU A 147 -5.15 -0.01 -12.85
N ILE A 148 -5.72 -1.21 -12.64
CA ILE A 148 -5.55 -2.02 -11.43
C ILE A 148 -4.12 -2.55 -11.35
N LEU A 149 -3.56 -3.12 -12.42
CA LEU A 149 -2.16 -3.57 -12.46
C LEU A 149 -1.18 -2.43 -12.12
N THR A 150 -1.44 -1.24 -12.65
CA THR A 150 -0.60 -0.05 -12.41
C THR A 150 -0.61 0.33 -10.93
N HIS A 151 -1.79 0.31 -10.29
CA HIS A 151 -1.92 0.58 -8.86
C HIS A 151 -1.26 -0.52 -8.01
N LEU A 152 -1.62 -1.78 -8.25
CA LEU A 152 -1.19 -2.92 -7.45
C LEU A 152 0.31 -3.23 -7.59
N ALA A 153 0.96 -2.84 -8.69
CA ALA A 153 2.42 -2.87 -8.79
C ALA A 153 3.10 -1.94 -7.79
N GLY A 154 2.39 -0.90 -7.32
CA GLY A 154 2.76 -0.09 -6.18
C GLY A 154 2.42 -0.78 -4.86
N ASP A 155 1.17 -1.20 -4.66
CA ASP A 155 0.72 -1.83 -3.39
C ASP A 155 1.61 -3.01 -3.00
N VAL A 156 1.94 -3.90 -3.94
CA VAL A 156 2.66 -5.14 -3.64
C VAL A 156 4.07 -4.88 -3.11
N VAL A 157 4.69 -3.75 -3.47
CA VAL A 157 6.00 -3.34 -2.95
C VAL A 157 5.89 -2.44 -1.70
N GLN A 158 4.67 -2.12 -1.24
CA GLN A 158 4.45 -1.57 0.09
C GLN A 158 4.54 -2.72 1.10
N PRO A 159 5.56 -2.76 1.99
CA PRO A 159 5.82 -3.92 2.84
C PRO A 159 4.63 -4.35 3.71
N LEU A 160 3.83 -3.41 4.19
CA LEU A 160 2.67 -3.65 5.05
C LEU A 160 1.38 -3.98 4.29
N HIS A 161 1.40 -3.97 2.95
CA HIS A 161 0.34 -4.53 2.11
C HIS A 161 0.50 -6.03 1.87
N VAL A 162 1.63 -6.61 2.28
CA VAL A 162 1.92 -8.04 2.11
C VAL A 162 2.27 -8.68 3.45
N GLY A 163 3.17 -8.06 4.21
CA GLY A 163 3.64 -8.54 5.50
C GLY A 163 2.90 -7.88 6.66
N ALA A 164 1.96 -8.59 7.27
CA ALA A 164 1.20 -8.15 8.42
C ALA A 164 1.78 -8.67 9.74
N ALA A 165 1.60 -7.89 10.80
CA ALA A 165 1.87 -8.32 12.16
C ALA A 165 0.61 -8.91 12.79
N PHE A 166 0.76 -10.08 13.40
CA PHE A 166 -0.24 -10.67 14.28
C PHE A 166 0.21 -10.47 15.72
N VAL A 167 -0.70 -10.01 16.58
CA VAL A 167 -0.39 -9.64 17.96
C VAL A 167 -1.14 -10.56 18.91
N ASP A 168 -0.44 -11.12 19.90
CA ASP A 168 -1.09 -11.90 20.97
C ASP A 168 -1.69 -10.99 22.05
N ARG A 169 -2.37 -11.59 23.03
CA ARG A 169 -2.96 -10.86 24.18
C ARG A 169 -1.94 -10.10 25.03
N ASN A 170 -0.66 -10.44 24.94
CA ASN A 170 0.42 -9.83 25.71
C ASN A 170 1.13 -8.71 24.91
N GLY A 171 0.71 -8.45 23.67
CA GLY A 171 1.36 -7.46 22.80
C GLY A 171 2.60 -8.01 22.08
N ALA A 172 2.82 -9.32 22.05
CA ALA A 172 3.92 -9.93 21.31
C ALA A 172 3.53 -10.21 19.86
N PHE A 173 4.47 -10.01 18.92
CA PHE A 173 4.29 -10.45 17.55
C PHE A 173 4.39 -11.98 17.46
N VAL A 174 3.40 -12.60 16.82
CA VAL A 174 3.25 -14.05 16.70
C VAL A 174 3.04 -14.45 15.24
N VAL A 175 3.16 -15.74 14.94
CA VAL A 175 2.95 -16.30 13.60
C VAL A 175 1.77 -17.28 13.63
N PRO A 176 0.62 -16.96 13.02
CA PRO A 176 -0.45 -17.93 12.82
C PRO A 176 0.04 -19.10 11.96
N GLN A 177 -0.27 -20.31 12.38
CA GLN A 177 -0.05 -21.53 11.59
C GLN A 177 -1.25 -21.82 10.68
N THR A 178 -2.45 -21.36 11.05
CA THR A 178 -3.68 -21.53 10.25
C THR A 178 -4.56 -20.29 10.34
N GLN A 179 -5.44 -20.09 9.35
CA GLN A 179 -6.42 -19.01 9.38
C GLN A 179 -7.34 -19.10 10.62
N ALA A 180 -7.72 -20.31 11.03
CA ALA A 180 -8.54 -20.53 12.22
C ALA A 180 -7.89 -20.01 13.51
N GLN A 181 -6.56 -19.90 13.58
CA GLN A 181 -5.90 -19.29 14.73
C GLN A 181 -5.99 -17.77 14.72
N VAL A 182 -6.04 -17.13 13.55
CA VAL A 182 -6.29 -15.69 13.40
C VAL A 182 -7.72 -15.35 13.83
N ASP A 183 -8.68 -16.20 13.49
CA ASP A 183 -10.09 -16.03 13.85
C ASP A 183 -10.36 -16.33 15.35
N ALA A 184 -9.35 -16.81 16.09
CA ALA A 184 -9.45 -17.12 17.50
C ALA A 184 -9.21 -15.88 18.38
N VAL A 185 -9.79 -15.87 19.59
CA VAL A 185 -9.77 -14.72 20.53
C VAL A 185 -8.39 -14.43 21.16
N ASN A 186 -7.32 -15.05 20.69
CA ASN A 186 -5.97 -14.99 21.30
C ASN A 186 -4.92 -14.32 20.42
N MET A 187 -5.20 -14.16 19.13
CA MET A 187 -4.27 -13.62 18.16
C MET A 187 -5.04 -12.69 17.25
N PHE A 188 -4.55 -11.48 17.12
CA PHE A 188 -5.24 -10.41 16.41
C PHE A 188 -4.41 -10.02 15.21
N ASP A 189 -5.03 -10.03 14.04
CA ASP A 189 -4.47 -9.39 12.86
C ASP A 189 -4.43 -7.87 13.11
N ALA A 190 -3.24 -7.27 12.96
CA ALA A 190 -3.08 -5.82 13.07
C ALA A 190 -3.47 -5.08 11.78
N ARG A 191 -4.06 -5.78 10.80
CA ARG A 191 -4.66 -5.29 9.55
C ARG A 191 -3.66 -4.48 8.73
N GLY A 192 -2.57 -5.12 8.30
CA GLY A 192 -1.44 -4.42 7.66
C GLY A 192 -0.81 -3.31 8.52
N GLY A 193 -0.94 -3.36 9.85
CA GLY A 193 -0.43 -2.33 10.76
C GLY A 193 -1.34 -1.11 10.93
N ASN A 194 -2.61 -1.17 10.50
CA ASN A 194 -3.59 -0.14 10.80
C ASN A 194 -3.91 -0.04 12.29
N ASP A 195 -3.76 -1.15 13.03
CA ASP A 195 -4.00 -1.20 14.47
C ASP A 195 -2.75 -0.98 15.32
N LEU A 196 -1.61 -0.75 14.69
CA LEU A 196 -0.37 -0.40 15.38
C LEU A 196 -0.19 1.11 15.36
N LEU A 197 -0.22 1.75 16.52
CA LEU A 197 -0.28 3.20 16.66
C LEU A 197 1.07 3.78 17.09
N LEU A 198 1.75 4.46 16.17
CA LEU A 198 2.95 5.24 16.46
C LEU A 198 2.60 6.47 17.31
N ASP A 199 3.52 6.88 18.19
CA ASP A 199 3.49 8.22 18.81
C ASP A 199 3.91 9.28 17.76
N ASP A 200 2.93 10.00 17.23
CA ASP A 200 3.14 10.93 16.12
C ASP A 200 3.88 12.19 16.55
N VAL A 201 3.75 12.58 17.83
CA VAL A 201 4.44 13.74 18.40
C VAL A 201 5.92 13.43 18.52
N LYS A 202 6.27 12.27 19.11
CA LYS A 202 7.66 11.81 19.22
C LYS A 202 8.29 11.64 17.83
N LEU A 203 7.58 10.97 16.93
CA LEU A 203 8.07 10.70 15.58
C LEU A 203 8.29 11.97 14.76
N SER A 204 7.40 12.96 14.88
CA SER A 204 7.56 14.27 14.25
C SER A 204 8.78 15.02 14.79
N ALA A 205 9.00 15.02 16.11
CA ALA A 205 10.16 15.67 16.72
C ALA A 205 11.50 15.02 16.31
N VAL A 206 11.52 13.70 16.23
CA VAL A 206 12.68 12.91 15.78
C VAL A 206 12.94 13.16 14.29
N SER A 207 11.92 13.04 13.44
CA SER A 207 12.07 13.18 11.98
C SER A 207 12.51 14.59 11.57
N ALA A 208 12.14 15.64 12.31
CA ALA A 208 12.62 17.01 12.07
C ALA A 208 14.16 17.14 12.19
N ARG A 209 14.83 16.24 12.91
CA ARG A 209 16.29 16.21 13.06
C ARG A 209 16.98 15.34 12.02
N LEU A 210 16.28 14.35 11.47
CA LEU A 210 16.85 13.30 10.62
C LEU A 210 16.51 13.43 9.14
N ILE A 211 15.39 14.08 8.80
CA ILE A 211 14.87 14.19 7.45
C ILE A 211 14.87 15.66 7.01
N PRO A 212 15.42 16.02 5.83
CA PRO A 212 15.42 17.40 5.31
C PRO A 212 14.03 18.01 5.37
N ALA A 213 13.83 19.25 5.80
CA ALA A 213 12.50 19.82 6.07
C ALA A 213 11.51 19.70 4.89
N ALA A 214 10.23 19.54 5.20
CA ALA A 214 9.17 19.58 4.19
C ALA A 214 8.94 21.03 3.71
N PRO A 215 8.42 21.24 2.49
CA PRO A 215 7.86 22.52 2.10
C PRO A 215 6.78 22.97 3.11
N ALA A 216 6.58 24.27 3.24
CA ALA A 216 5.53 24.80 4.11
C ALA A 216 4.16 24.23 3.69
N ALA A 217 3.50 23.53 4.61
CA ALA A 217 2.18 22.96 4.42
C ALA A 217 1.13 23.75 5.21
N PRO A 218 -0.15 23.76 4.79
CA PRO A 218 -1.21 24.33 5.59
C PRO A 218 -1.31 23.61 6.94
N PRO A 219 -1.71 24.33 8.00
CA PRO A 219 -1.84 23.74 9.33
C PRO A 219 -2.88 22.60 9.31
N SER A 220 -2.46 21.42 9.74
CA SER A 220 -3.35 20.29 10.02
C SER A 220 -3.67 20.22 11.52
N ALA A 221 -4.76 19.54 11.87
CA ALA A 221 -5.08 19.28 13.26
C ALA A 221 -3.95 18.47 13.93
N PRO A 222 -3.58 18.76 15.20
CA PRO A 222 -2.59 17.98 15.91
C PRO A 222 -3.05 16.53 16.05
N GLN A 223 -2.16 15.59 15.78
CA GLN A 223 -2.42 14.17 15.99
C GLN A 223 -1.46 13.62 17.03
N THR A 224 -2.00 12.88 17.98
CA THR A 224 -1.21 12.23 19.03
C THR A 224 -0.65 10.89 18.54
N THR A 225 -1.39 10.20 17.68
CA THR A 225 -1.01 8.88 17.16
C THR A 225 -1.23 8.78 15.66
N ARG A 226 -0.43 7.93 15.00
CA ARG A 226 -0.55 7.62 13.57
C ARG A 226 -0.53 6.09 13.36
N PRO A 227 -1.46 5.51 12.58
CA PRO A 227 -1.36 4.12 12.18
C PRO A 227 -0.02 3.84 11.48
N PHE A 228 0.60 2.71 11.81
CA PHE A 228 1.88 2.29 11.26
C PHE A 228 1.79 2.13 9.73
N HIS A 229 0.67 1.58 9.26
CA HIS A 229 0.33 1.50 7.84
C HIS A 229 0.39 2.87 7.16
N SER A 230 -0.43 3.82 7.64
CA SER A 230 -0.51 5.19 7.10
C SER A 230 0.84 5.93 7.14
N TYR A 231 1.68 5.66 8.15
CA TYR A 231 3.04 6.16 8.20
C TYR A 231 3.86 5.70 6.99
N TRP A 232 3.85 4.41 6.67
CA TRP A 232 4.54 3.87 5.50
C TRP A 232 3.97 4.43 4.19
N ASP A 233 2.65 4.49 4.05
CA ASP A 233 2.03 4.93 2.80
C ASP A 233 2.33 6.38 2.45
N THR A 234 2.29 7.28 3.43
CA THR A 234 2.30 8.73 3.16
C THR A 234 3.53 9.43 3.73
N THR A 235 3.90 9.09 4.96
CA THR A 235 4.92 9.84 5.71
C THR A 235 6.31 9.47 5.22
N VAL A 236 6.55 8.17 5.08
CA VAL A 236 7.81 7.64 4.58
C VAL A 236 8.01 8.05 3.11
N VAL A 237 6.97 8.04 2.28
CA VAL A 237 7.04 8.53 0.90
C VAL A 237 7.45 10.01 0.85
N SER A 238 6.86 10.86 1.69
CA SER A 238 7.30 12.26 1.80
C SER A 238 8.79 12.35 2.16
N TYR A 239 9.26 11.50 3.08
CA TYR A 239 10.69 11.47 3.46
C TYR A 239 11.59 11.04 2.30
N VAL A 240 11.16 10.07 1.47
CA VAL A 240 11.88 9.67 0.25
C VAL A 240 12.10 10.89 -0.63
N PHE A 241 11.02 11.59 -0.98
CA PHE A 241 11.06 12.74 -1.90
C PHE A 241 11.97 13.84 -1.35
N ARG A 242 11.83 14.17 -0.06
CA ARG A 242 12.66 15.16 0.63
C ARG A 242 14.15 14.78 0.64
N ARG A 243 14.48 13.50 0.88
CA ARG A 243 15.88 13.01 0.93
C ARG A 243 16.54 12.96 -0.44
N VAL A 244 15.79 12.77 -1.51
CA VAL A 244 16.31 12.81 -2.89
C VAL A 244 16.09 14.15 -3.58
N ALA A 245 15.53 15.14 -2.86
CA ALA A 245 15.19 16.46 -3.36
C ALA A 245 14.22 16.47 -4.57
N ALA A 246 13.39 15.43 -4.72
CA ALA A 246 12.34 15.38 -5.74
C ALA A 246 11.12 16.20 -5.29
N ARG A 247 10.58 17.03 -6.19
CA ARG A 247 9.41 17.88 -5.95
C ARG A 247 8.13 17.33 -6.56
N SER A 248 8.25 16.32 -7.42
CA SER A 248 7.11 15.63 -8.03
C SER A 248 7.42 14.16 -8.30
N PRO A 249 6.38 13.33 -8.49
CA PRO A 249 6.56 11.94 -8.93
C PRO A 249 7.38 11.80 -10.21
N GLN A 250 7.25 12.73 -11.16
CA GLN A 250 8.03 12.72 -12.40
C GLN A 250 9.51 13.02 -12.16
N GLU A 251 9.81 14.00 -11.31
CA GLU A 251 11.20 14.32 -10.95
C GLU A 251 11.83 13.16 -10.18
N PHE A 252 11.09 12.53 -9.26
CA PHE A 252 11.51 11.30 -8.59
C PHE A 252 11.84 10.20 -9.60
N ALA A 253 10.96 9.97 -10.58
CA ALA A 253 11.17 8.96 -11.61
C ALA A 253 12.43 9.22 -12.45
N GLN A 254 12.67 10.47 -12.85
CA GLN A 254 13.89 10.86 -13.57
C GLN A 254 15.15 10.58 -12.75
N LEU A 255 15.17 10.98 -11.48
CA LEU A 255 16.28 10.76 -10.57
C LEU A 255 16.53 9.27 -10.30
N ALA A 256 15.44 8.50 -10.12
CA ALA A 256 15.49 7.05 -9.93
C ALA A 256 16.14 6.36 -11.14
N ILE A 257 15.67 6.65 -12.36
CA ILE A 257 16.18 6.03 -13.59
C ILE A 257 17.63 6.45 -13.86
N ALA A 258 17.96 7.74 -13.68
CA ALA A 258 19.32 8.25 -13.84
C ALA A 258 20.32 7.59 -12.88
N GLY A 259 19.84 7.18 -11.70
CA GLY A 259 20.63 6.45 -10.71
C GLY A 259 21.00 5.01 -11.09
N LYS A 260 20.47 4.46 -12.20
CA LYS A 260 20.73 3.09 -12.68
C LYS A 260 20.67 2.05 -11.54
N PRO A 261 19.54 1.97 -10.82
CA PRO A 261 19.41 1.13 -9.65
C PRO A 261 19.60 -0.35 -10.02
N ALA A 262 20.17 -1.11 -9.10
CA ALA A 262 20.06 -2.57 -9.14
C ALA A 262 18.61 -2.93 -8.83
N VAL A 263 17.95 -3.58 -9.78
CA VAL A 263 16.56 -4.05 -9.65
C VAL A 263 16.51 -5.53 -9.96
N ILE A 264 15.55 -6.22 -9.35
CA ILE A 264 15.33 -7.63 -9.61
C ILE A 264 14.66 -7.78 -10.98
N SER A 265 15.19 -8.68 -11.82
CA SER A 265 14.61 -9.08 -13.10
C SER A 265 13.88 -10.41 -12.94
N TYR A 266 12.85 -10.61 -13.76
CA TYR A 266 12.04 -11.83 -13.78
C TYR A 266 12.11 -12.48 -15.15
N ASP A 267 12.05 -13.81 -15.18
CA ASP A 267 11.97 -14.63 -16.37
C ASP A 267 10.68 -15.49 -16.35
N GLY A 268 10.45 -16.25 -17.43
CA GLY A 268 9.25 -17.08 -17.56
C GLY A 268 7.97 -16.30 -17.84
N ASP A 269 6.81 -16.94 -17.58
CA ASP A 269 5.50 -16.32 -17.79
C ASP A 269 5.23 -15.25 -16.72
N PRO A 270 4.93 -13.99 -17.11
CA PRO A 270 4.66 -12.91 -16.15
C PRO A 270 3.47 -13.17 -15.22
N ILE A 271 2.58 -14.13 -15.54
CA ILE A 271 1.53 -14.55 -14.60
C ILE A 271 2.11 -15.02 -13.26
N ALA A 272 3.33 -15.58 -13.22
CA ALA A 272 3.92 -16.06 -11.97
C ALA A 272 4.68 -14.96 -11.17
N TRP A 273 4.97 -13.81 -11.78
CA TRP A 273 5.80 -12.77 -11.17
C TRP A 273 5.24 -12.17 -9.87
N PRO A 274 3.91 -12.02 -9.68
CA PRO A 274 3.34 -11.52 -8.43
C PRO A 274 3.75 -12.30 -7.18
N TYR A 275 4.01 -13.60 -7.28
CA TYR A 275 4.55 -14.40 -6.16
C TYR A 275 5.92 -13.89 -5.72
N ALA A 276 6.83 -13.68 -6.68
CA ALA A 276 8.16 -13.16 -6.40
C ALA A 276 8.12 -11.71 -5.86
N TRP A 277 7.15 -10.91 -6.31
CA TRP A 277 6.95 -9.55 -5.78
C TRP A 277 6.50 -9.58 -4.32
N ALA A 278 5.58 -10.49 -3.95
CA ALA A 278 5.15 -10.68 -2.58
C ALA A 278 6.31 -11.15 -1.67
N ASP A 279 7.12 -12.11 -2.11
CA ASP A 279 8.28 -12.59 -1.36
C ASP A 279 9.31 -11.47 -1.08
N GLN A 280 9.55 -10.60 -2.06
CA GLN A 280 10.40 -9.43 -1.88
C GLN A 280 9.80 -8.45 -0.86
N SER A 281 8.50 -8.24 -0.93
CA SER A 281 7.78 -7.38 0.01
C SER A 281 7.85 -7.93 1.43
N LEU A 282 7.72 -9.25 1.62
CA LEU A 282 7.91 -9.92 2.92
C LEU A 282 9.32 -9.72 3.48
N ALA A 283 10.35 -9.76 2.63
CA ALA A 283 11.72 -9.45 3.06
C ALA A 283 11.83 -8.01 3.59
N VAL A 284 11.16 -7.04 2.96
CA VAL A 284 11.11 -5.66 3.43
C VAL A 284 10.18 -5.47 4.63
N ALA A 285 9.11 -6.26 4.76
CA ALA A 285 8.24 -6.24 5.92
C ALA A 285 9.00 -6.64 7.20
N LYS A 286 9.96 -7.57 7.11
CA LYS A 286 10.88 -7.89 8.22
C LYS A 286 11.75 -6.70 8.61
N LEU A 287 12.22 -5.92 7.62
CA LEU A 287 12.96 -4.69 7.86
C LEU A 287 12.06 -3.63 8.50
N ALA A 288 10.81 -3.50 8.02
CA ALA A 288 9.84 -2.57 8.56
C ALA A 288 9.55 -2.84 10.04
N HIS A 289 9.50 -4.12 10.44
CA HIS A 289 9.27 -4.53 11.83
C HIS A 289 10.57 -4.71 12.65
N SER A 290 11.74 -4.36 12.10
CA SER A 290 13.02 -4.52 12.82
C SER A 290 13.16 -3.51 13.96
N GLY A 291 13.39 -4.00 15.18
CA GLY A 291 13.46 -3.17 16.38
C GLY A 291 12.13 -2.55 16.80
N VAL A 292 11.02 -2.97 16.19
CA VAL A 292 9.67 -2.52 16.48
C VAL A 292 9.02 -3.45 17.50
N SER A 293 8.30 -2.90 18.47
CA SER A 293 7.54 -3.68 19.46
C SER A 293 6.15 -3.09 19.68
N ALA A 294 5.13 -3.96 19.67
CA ALA A 294 3.80 -3.60 20.14
C ALA A 294 3.78 -3.52 21.68
N GLY A 295 3.07 -2.53 22.19
CA GLY A 295 2.92 -2.21 23.60
C GLY A 295 1.53 -2.54 24.11
N ALA A 296 1.05 -1.75 25.08
CA ALA A 296 -0.25 -1.97 25.69
C ALA A 296 -1.39 -1.93 24.66
N VAL A 297 -2.33 -2.87 24.82
CA VAL A 297 -3.59 -2.89 24.06
C VAL A 297 -4.50 -1.77 24.54
N GLY A 298 -5.05 -1.03 23.59
CA GLY A 298 -6.15 -0.10 23.75
C GLY A 298 -7.32 -0.49 22.85
N GLN A 299 -8.39 0.30 22.87
CA GLN A 299 -9.54 0.11 22.00
C GLN A 299 -9.90 1.42 21.31
N GLN A 300 -10.35 1.32 20.06
CA GLN A 300 -10.95 2.41 19.30
C GLN A 300 -12.32 2.00 18.77
N THR A 301 -13.16 2.99 18.49
CA THR A 301 -14.48 2.79 17.91
C THR A 301 -14.50 3.31 16.48
N GLY A 302 -14.81 2.43 15.53
CA GLY A 302 -14.95 2.75 14.12
C GLY A 302 -16.16 3.62 13.84
N LYS A 303 -16.23 4.17 12.62
CA LYS A 303 -17.34 5.01 12.15
C LYS A 303 -18.71 4.32 12.18
N ASN A 304 -18.71 3.00 12.04
CA ASN A 304 -19.88 2.12 12.12
C ASN A 304 -20.23 1.73 13.57
N GLY A 305 -19.49 2.21 14.58
CA GLY A 305 -19.67 1.86 15.98
C GLY A 305 -18.94 0.58 16.42
N GLU A 306 -18.20 -0.08 15.52
CA GLU A 306 -17.43 -1.28 15.83
C GLU A 306 -16.28 -0.96 16.78
N VAL A 307 -16.11 -1.73 17.85
CA VAL A 307 -14.97 -1.59 18.76
C VAL A 307 -13.89 -2.59 18.36
N PHE A 308 -12.68 -2.09 18.10
CA PHE A 308 -11.52 -2.90 17.72
C PHE A 308 -10.31 -2.59 18.59
N ASN A 309 -9.41 -3.57 18.69
CA ASN A 309 -8.18 -3.44 19.47
C ASN A 309 -7.12 -2.67 18.68
N VAL A 310 -6.33 -1.88 19.40
CA VAL A 310 -5.15 -1.19 18.87
C VAL A 310 -3.99 -1.35 19.83
N TRP A 311 -2.76 -1.26 19.34
CA TRP A 311 -1.55 -1.39 20.17
C TRP A 311 -0.66 -0.17 19.96
N ALA A 312 -0.20 0.43 21.06
CA ALA A 312 0.85 1.44 20.97
C ALA A 312 2.11 0.81 20.35
N LEU A 313 2.71 1.45 19.34
CA LEU A 313 3.87 0.92 18.63
C LEU A 313 5.10 1.72 18.99
N THR A 314 6.13 1.03 19.49
CA THR A 314 7.45 1.62 19.71
C THR A 314 8.36 1.29 18.53
N VAL A 315 9.03 2.30 18.00
CA VAL A 315 10.03 2.17 16.94
C VAL A 315 11.37 2.75 17.39
N PRO A 316 12.50 2.33 16.79
CA PRO A 316 13.81 2.94 17.03
C PRO A 316 13.82 4.46 16.81
N ASP A 317 14.66 5.18 17.54
CA ASP A 317 14.75 6.65 17.40
C ASP A 317 15.34 7.07 16.03
N ASP A 318 16.03 6.20 15.31
CA ASP A 318 16.53 6.47 13.96
C ASP A 318 15.56 6.03 12.86
N TYR A 319 14.42 5.39 13.21
CA TYR A 319 13.49 4.71 12.29
C TYR A 319 13.11 5.49 11.01
N PRO A 320 12.91 6.83 11.01
CA PRO A 320 12.66 7.58 9.78
C PRO A 320 13.71 7.41 8.67
N VAL A 321 14.96 7.11 9.01
CA VAL A 321 16.07 6.98 8.06
C VAL A 321 16.07 5.62 7.34
N PRO A 322 16.11 4.46 8.03
CA PRO A 322 16.04 3.16 7.36
C PRO A 322 14.68 2.93 6.69
N SER A 323 13.56 3.38 7.28
CA SER A 323 12.24 3.23 6.65
C SER A 323 12.15 3.96 5.31
N SER A 324 12.61 5.22 5.24
CA SER A 324 12.63 5.97 3.98
C SER A 324 13.67 5.47 2.98
N ALA A 325 14.76 4.86 3.43
CA ALA A 325 15.69 4.19 2.51
C ALA A 325 15.04 2.95 1.88
N ALA A 326 14.37 2.11 2.68
CA ALA A 326 13.65 0.94 2.21
C ALA A 326 12.51 1.31 1.26
N ALA A 327 11.69 2.30 1.63
CA ALA A 327 10.60 2.77 0.77
C ALA A 327 11.10 3.33 -0.56
N LYS A 328 12.22 4.06 -0.59
CA LYS A 328 12.83 4.51 -1.86
C LYS A 328 13.11 3.32 -2.77
N THR A 329 13.76 2.28 -2.24
CA THR A 329 14.08 1.06 -3.00
C THR A 329 12.81 0.38 -3.50
N GLN A 330 11.77 0.28 -2.67
CA GLN A 330 10.51 -0.33 -3.05
C GLN A 330 9.75 0.47 -4.13
N LEU A 331 9.63 1.80 -4.01
CA LEU A 331 9.02 2.64 -5.05
C LEU A 331 9.73 2.49 -6.40
N ILE A 332 11.07 2.41 -6.38
CA ILE A 332 11.86 2.14 -7.58
C ILE A 332 11.55 0.74 -8.12
N GLN A 333 11.62 -0.29 -7.28
CA GLN A 333 11.36 -1.68 -7.68
C GLN A 333 9.94 -1.84 -8.26
N GLY A 334 8.91 -1.20 -7.67
CA GLY A 334 7.54 -1.21 -8.19
C GLY A 334 7.44 -0.62 -9.59
N GLY A 335 8.09 0.52 -9.85
CA GLY A 335 8.12 1.13 -11.18
C GLY A 335 8.83 0.26 -12.24
N TYR A 336 9.92 -0.39 -11.86
CA TYR A 336 10.63 -1.34 -12.73
C TYR A 336 9.86 -2.65 -12.94
N ASN A 337 9.20 -3.17 -11.91
CA ASN A 337 8.30 -4.33 -11.99
C ASN A 337 7.17 -4.07 -12.98
N LEU A 338 6.50 -2.91 -12.86
CA LEU A 338 5.43 -2.50 -13.76
C LEU A 338 5.94 -2.35 -15.21
N ALA A 339 7.07 -1.69 -15.42
CA ALA A 339 7.65 -1.56 -16.76
C ALA A 339 8.01 -2.92 -17.38
N ALA A 340 8.62 -3.80 -16.58
CA ALA A 340 9.03 -5.13 -17.02
C ALA A 340 7.83 -6.00 -17.38
N VAL A 341 6.78 -6.01 -16.55
CA VAL A 341 5.60 -6.85 -16.80
C VAL A 341 4.86 -6.39 -18.04
N LEU A 342 4.72 -5.07 -18.26
CA LEU A 342 4.07 -4.52 -19.46
C LEU A 342 4.85 -4.88 -20.73
N LYS A 343 6.19 -4.83 -20.68
CA LYS A 343 7.06 -5.29 -21.79
C LYS A 343 7.00 -6.79 -22.00
N ALA A 344 6.84 -7.60 -20.96
CA ALA A 344 6.70 -9.05 -21.10
C ALA A 344 5.34 -9.45 -21.69
N ILE A 345 4.27 -8.71 -21.34
CA ILE A 345 2.93 -8.90 -21.92
C ILE A 345 2.92 -8.47 -23.40
N TRP A 346 3.63 -7.38 -23.74
CA TRP A 346 3.70 -6.82 -25.08
C TRP A 346 5.16 -6.60 -25.52
N PRO A 347 5.86 -7.69 -25.91
CA PRO A 347 7.28 -7.66 -26.26
C PRO A 347 7.57 -6.85 -27.52
#